data_AF-A0A0S9QYH7-F1
#
_entry.id   AF-A0A0S9QYH7-F1
#
_cell.length_a   1.000
_cell.length_b   1.000
_cell.length_c   1.000
_cell.angle_alpha   90.00
_cell.angle_beta   90.00
_cell.angle_gamma   90.00
#
_symmetry.space_group_name_H-M   'P 1'
#
loop_
_entity.id
_entity.type
_entity.pdbx_description
1 polymer ?
#
loop_
_entity_poly.entity_id
_entity_poly.type
_entity_poly.pdbx_seq_one_letter_code
_entity_poly.pdbx_strand_id
1 'polypeptide(L)'
;MRNLFLPLLVLLAGTATASAACDVKGAKLEEAIAAKAELRETANKQTVRDLRTLRDAAIVLETYKYAAECERLVEIVRALAANPEKTIERGGDTDEDKAEDLMEAREPKAPAPAETAKPK
;
A
#
# COMPACT_ATOMS: atom_id res chain seq x y z
N MET A 1 56.46 40.22 8.45
CA MET A 1 55.28 39.84 9.25
C MET A 1 54.09 40.65 8.80
N ARG A 2 53.17 40.08 8.02
CA ARG A 2 51.79 40.58 7.93
C ARG A 2 50.88 39.45 7.47
N ASN A 3 50.34 38.71 8.44
CA ASN A 3 49.22 37.81 8.24
C ASN A 3 48.00 38.65 7.85
N LEU A 4 47.38 38.37 6.71
CA LEU A 4 45.98 38.70 6.49
C LEU A 4 45.20 37.39 6.40
N PHE A 5 44.44 37.14 7.47
CA PHE A 5 43.47 36.06 7.58
C PHE A 5 42.35 36.26 6.56
N LEU A 6 42.16 35.29 5.67
CA LEU A 6 40.91 35.11 4.92
C LEU A 6 39.94 34.32 5.81
N PRO A 7 38.71 34.78 6.08
CA PRO A 7 37.71 33.93 6.69
C PRO A 7 37.11 33.06 5.60
N LEU A 8 37.48 31.77 5.59
CA LEU A 8 36.81 30.75 4.80
C LEU A 8 35.45 30.47 5.47
N LEU A 9 34.42 31.20 5.07
CA LEU A 9 33.04 30.93 5.51
C LEU A 9 32.57 29.65 4.81
N VAL A 10 32.81 28.50 5.43
CA VAL A 10 32.24 27.23 4.99
C VAL A 10 30.78 27.22 5.41
N LEU A 11 29.88 27.61 4.49
CA LEU A 11 28.47 27.27 4.62
C LEU A 11 28.35 25.75 4.50
N LEU A 12 28.18 25.05 5.63
CA LEU A 12 27.53 23.73 5.62
C LEU A 12 26.08 23.96 5.18
N ALA A 13 25.85 23.91 3.87
CA ALA A 13 24.53 23.68 3.32
C ALA A 13 24.10 22.28 3.76
N GLY A 14 23.47 22.18 4.93
CA GLY A 14 22.73 20.99 5.29
C GLY A 14 21.70 20.77 4.19
N THR A 15 21.89 19.74 3.38
CA THR A 15 20.88 19.26 2.45
C THR A 15 19.77 18.66 3.29
N ALA A 16 18.93 19.52 3.88
CA ALA A 16 17.57 19.15 4.17
C ALA A 16 16.97 18.88 2.80
N THR A 17 17.05 17.62 2.34
CA THR A 17 16.18 17.14 1.29
C THR A 17 14.78 17.39 1.82
N ALA A 18 14.15 18.46 1.35
CA ALA A 18 12.72 18.58 1.45
C ALA A 18 12.21 17.29 0.82
N SER A 19 11.78 16.33 1.64
CA SER A 19 11.15 15.11 1.15
C SER A 19 10.04 15.60 0.25
N ALA A 20 10.19 15.38 -1.06
CA ALA A 20 9.11 15.62 -1.98
C ALA A 20 7.92 14.82 -1.47
N ALA A 21 6.72 15.40 -1.56
CA ALA A 21 5.52 14.63 -1.25
C ALA A 21 5.58 13.32 -2.06
N CYS A 22 5.37 12.20 -1.39
CA CYS A 22 5.42 10.89 -2.02
C CYS A 22 4.38 10.84 -3.13
N ASP A 23 4.81 10.62 -4.38
CA ASP A 23 3.89 10.60 -5.52
C ASP A 23 3.15 9.25 -5.60
N VAL A 24 2.21 9.03 -4.68
CA VAL A 24 1.38 7.83 -4.63
C VAL A 24 0.55 7.68 -5.90
N LYS A 25 0.06 8.80 -6.47
CA LYS A 25 -0.64 8.80 -7.76
C LYS A 25 0.28 8.40 -8.91
N GLY A 26 1.55 8.78 -8.84
CA GLY A 26 2.60 8.36 -9.77
C GLY A 26 2.84 6.86 -9.81
N ALA A 27 2.35 6.09 -8.83
CA ALA A 27 2.34 4.62 -8.92
C ALA A 27 1.64 4.11 -10.19
N LYS A 28 0.69 4.89 -10.74
CA LYS A 28 -0.10 4.51 -11.94
C LYS A 28 -0.63 3.08 -11.87
N LEU A 29 -1.03 2.67 -10.67
CA LEU A 29 -1.37 1.28 -10.39
C LEU A 29 -2.61 0.85 -11.18
N GLU A 30 -3.63 1.69 -11.27
CA GLU A 30 -4.87 1.35 -11.98
C GLU A 30 -4.63 1.25 -13.50
N GLU A 31 -3.76 2.09 -14.05
CA GLU A 31 -3.32 2.00 -15.44
C GLU A 31 -2.52 0.72 -15.69
N ALA A 32 -1.64 0.34 -14.76
CA ALA A 32 -0.89 -0.92 -14.84
C ALA A 32 -1.82 -2.14 -14.78
N ILE A 33 -2.80 -2.16 -13.86
CA ILE A 33 -3.82 -3.21 -13.77
C ILE A 33 -4.62 -3.29 -15.08
N ALA A 34 -5.04 -2.15 -15.64
CA ALA A 34 -5.80 -2.13 -16.89
C ALA A 34 -4.97 -2.64 -18.08
N ALA A 35 -3.66 -2.38 -18.10
CA ALA A 35 -2.76 -2.75 -19.20
C ALA A 35 -2.32 -4.23 -19.18
N LYS A 36 -2.46 -4.93 -18.06
CA LYS A 36 -2.04 -6.34 -17.91
C LYS A 36 -3.25 -7.27 -17.99
N ALA A 37 -3.17 -8.33 -18.78
CA ALA A 37 -4.29 -9.25 -18.96
C ALA A 37 -4.47 -10.14 -17.73
N GLU A 38 -3.36 -10.59 -17.18
CA GLU A 38 -3.23 -11.44 -16.00
C GLU A 38 -3.94 -10.81 -14.79
N LEU A 39 -3.71 -9.51 -14.56
CA LEU A 39 -4.34 -8.77 -13.45
C LEU A 39 -5.84 -8.51 -13.67
N ARG A 40 -6.38 -8.72 -14.87
CA ARG A 40 -7.82 -8.55 -15.14
C ARG A 40 -8.60 -9.85 -14.99
N GLU A 41 -7.93 -10.98 -14.82
CA GLU A 41 -8.58 -12.26 -14.65
C GLU A 41 -9.27 -12.36 -13.29
N THR A 42 -10.47 -12.93 -13.27
CA THR A 42 -11.24 -13.14 -12.04
C THR A 42 -10.47 -13.95 -11.00
N ALA A 43 -9.66 -14.91 -11.44
CA ALA A 43 -8.82 -15.73 -10.57
C ALA A 43 -7.77 -14.91 -9.79
N ASN A 44 -7.37 -13.75 -10.31
CA ASN A 44 -6.31 -12.91 -9.73
C ASN A 44 -6.86 -11.69 -8.99
N LYS A 45 -8.17 -11.68 -8.67
CA LYS A 45 -8.82 -10.59 -7.93
C LYS A 45 -8.14 -10.32 -6.59
N GLN A 46 -7.69 -11.35 -5.88
CA GLN A 46 -6.98 -11.18 -4.61
C GLN A 46 -5.68 -10.41 -4.79
N THR A 47 -4.83 -10.81 -5.76
CA THR A 47 -3.59 -10.07 -6.06
C THR A 47 -3.85 -8.60 -6.37
N VAL A 48 -4.90 -8.29 -7.12
CA VAL A 48 -5.29 -6.90 -7.41
C VAL A 48 -5.73 -6.16 -6.15
N ARG A 49 -6.49 -6.82 -5.25
CA ARG A 49 -6.87 -6.25 -3.95
C ARG A 49 -5.63 -5.94 -3.11
N ASP A 50 -4.67 -6.85 -3.04
CA ASP A 50 -3.45 -6.67 -2.26
C ASP A 50 -2.60 -5.51 -2.79
N LEU A 51 -2.44 -5.39 -4.12
CA LEU A 51 -1.75 -4.27 -4.73
C LEU A 51 -2.43 -2.92 -4.39
N ARG A 52 -3.76 -2.88 -4.40
CA ARG A 52 -4.53 -1.68 -4.00
C ARG A 52 -4.39 -1.38 -2.52
N THR A 53 -4.41 -2.40 -1.66
CA THR A 53 -4.14 -2.26 -0.22
C THR A 53 -2.75 -1.67 0.04
N LEU A 54 -1.72 -2.12 -0.67
CA LEU A 54 -0.37 -1.57 -0.55
C LEU A 54 -0.30 -0.11 -1.03
N ARG A 55 -1.01 0.25 -2.11
CA ARG A 55 -1.13 1.65 -2.53
C ARG A 55 -1.82 2.49 -1.46
N ASP A 56 -2.91 2.01 -0.89
CA ASP A 56 -3.66 2.74 0.13
C ASP A 56 -2.84 2.91 1.42
N ALA A 57 -2.00 1.93 1.77
CA ALA A 57 -1.00 2.06 2.83
C ALA A 57 0.03 3.17 2.52
N ALA A 58 0.43 3.35 1.26
CA ALA A 58 1.30 4.46 0.86
C ALA A 58 0.63 5.83 1.09
N ILE A 59 -0.68 5.96 0.85
CA ILE A 59 -1.45 7.18 1.16
C ILE A 59 -1.39 7.48 2.68
N VAL A 60 -1.49 6.44 3.51
CA VAL A 60 -1.35 6.59 4.96
C VAL A 60 0.07 7.07 5.32
N LEU A 61 1.11 6.44 4.78
CA LEU A 61 2.50 6.84 5.02
C LEU A 61 2.77 8.29 4.60
N GLU A 62 2.25 8.70 3.44
CA GLU A 62 2.31 10.08 2.97
C GLU A 62 1.62 11.04 3.96
N THR A 63 0.40 10.70 4.39
CA THR A 63 -0.42 11.51 5.32
C THR A 63 0.31 11.75 6.64
N TYR A 64 1.01 10.75 7.15
CA TYR A 64 1.77 10.82 8.40
C TYR A 64 3.23 11.29 8.22
N LYS A 65 3.61 11.74 7.02
CA LYS A 65 4.94 12.29 6.68
C LYS A 65 6.09 11.28 6.76
N TYR A 66 5.80 9.99 6.59
CA TYR A 66 6.80 8.92 6.42
C TYR A 66 7.25 8.83 4.96
N ALA A 67 7.92 9.88 4.46
CA ALA A 67 8.20 10.04 3.04
C ALA A 67 9.09 8.93 2.46
N ALA A 68 10.17 8.56 3.14
CA ALA A 68 11.10 7.52 2.67
C ALA A 68 10.45 6.12 2.64
N GLU A 69 9.57 5.82 3.60
CA GLU A 69 8.78 4.59 3.62
C GLU A 69 7.74 4.59 2.49
N CYS A 70 7.08 5.73 2.28
CA CYS A 70 6.10 5.87 1.21
C CYS A 70 6.74 5.68 -0.17
N GLU A 71 7.87 6.34 -0.45
CA GLU A 71 8.59 6.21 -1.72
C GLU A 71 8.98 4.76 -1.98
N ARG A 72 9.56 4.08 -0.98
CA ARG A 72 9.91 2.66 -1.06
C ARG A 72 8.69 1.79 -1.35
N LEU A 73 7.56 2.05 -0.68
CA LEU A 73 6.34 1.27 -0.88
C LEU A 73 5.76 1.50 -2.29
N VAL A 74 5.76 2.73 -2.79
CA VAL A 74 5.32 3.05 -4.16
C VAL A 74 6.19 2.34 -5.19
N GLU A 75 7.50 2.29 -5.00
CA GLU A 75 8.41 1.54 -5.88
C GLU A 75 8.12 0.03 -5.85
N ILE A 76 7.88 -0.54 -4.67
CA ILE A 76 7.49 -1.96 -4.53
C ILE A 76 6.19 -2.23 -5.29
N VAL A 77 5.16 -1.40 -5.11
CA VAL A 77 3.87 -1.55 -5.80
C VAL A 77 4.04 -1.50 -7.31
N ARG A 78 4.85 -0.57 -7.83
CA ARG A 78 5.17 -0.51 -9.28
C ARG A 78 5.88 -1.78 -9.75
N ALA A 79 6.86 -2.28 -9.00
CA ALA A 79 7.63 -3.47 -9.37
C ALA A 79 6.76 -4.74 -9.40
N LEU A 80 5.84 -4.89 -8.44
CA LEU A 80 4.90 -6.01 -8.38
C LEU A 80 3.88 -5.94 -9.51
N ALA A 81 3.29 -4.77 -9.77
CA ALA A 81 2.34 -4.57 -10.87
C ALA A 81 2.98 -4.73 -12.27
N ALA A 82 4.27 -4.42 -12.40
CA ALA A 82 5.01 -4.61 -13.64
C ALA A 82 5.27 -6.09 -13.98
N ASN A 83 5.29 -6.97 -12.97
CA ASN A 83 5.59 -8.40 -13.09
C ASN A 83 4.45 -9.27 -12.52
N PRO A 84 3.24 -9.20 -13.11
CA PRO A 84 2.06 -9.82 -12.53
C PRO A 84 2.18 -11.34 -12.40
N GLU A 85 2.77 -12.04 -13.38
CA GLU A 85 2.95 -13.50 -13.32
C GLU A 85 3.69 -13.95 -12.06
N LYS A 86 4.83 -13.33 -11.75
CA LYS A 86 5.63 -13.64 -10.55
C LYS A 86 4.92 -13.23 -9.26
N THR A 87 4.21 -12.10 -9.29
CA THR A 87 3.44 -11.62 -8.13
C THR A 87 2.30 -12.58 -7.80
N ILE A 88 1.59 -13.06 -8.83
CA ILE A 88 0.49 -14.03 -8.69
C ILE A 88 1.03 -15.38 -8.20
N GLU A 89 2.07 -15.93 -8.85
CA GLU A 89 2.67 -17.22 -8.47
C GLU A 89 3.08 -17.25 -7.00
N ARG A 90 3.67 -16.14 -6.52
CA ARG A 90 4.15 -16.05 -5.14
C ARG A 90 3.07 -15.65 -4.14
N GLY A 91 1.98 -15.03 -4.61
CA GLY A 91 0.85 -14.60 -3.78
C GLY A 91 -0.24 -15.66 -3.61
N GLY A 92 -0.34 -16.65 -4.50
CA GLY A 92 -1.42 -17.64 -4.54
C GLY A 92 -1.35 -18.78 -3.52
N ASP A 93 -0.39 -18.79 -2.60
CA ASP A 93 -0.26 -19.83 -1.55
C ASP A 93 -0.90 -19.41 -0.20
N THR A 94 -1.74 -18.37 -0.20
CA THR A 94 -2.43 -17.91 1.02
C THR A 94 -3.81 -18.54 1.17
N ASP A 95 -4.21 -18.86 2.39
CA ASP A 95 -5.51 -19.47 2.71
C ASP A 95 -6.71 -18.51 2.60
N GLU A 96 -6.46 -17.26 2.20
CA GLU A 96 -7.45 -16.18 2.06
C GLU A 96 -8.60 -16.53 1.10
N ASP A 97 -8.35 -17.25 0.01
CA ASP A 97 -9.42 -17.67 -0.92
C ASP A 97 -10.46 -18.56 -0.20
N LYS A 98 -10.00 -19.42 0.71
CA LYS A 98 -10.89 -20.26 1.53
C LYS A 98 -11.61 -19.44 2.60
N ALA A 99 -10.98 -18.38 3.10
CA ALA A 99 -11.58 -17.48 4.06
C ALA A 99 -12.70 -16.62 3.43
N GLU A 100 -12.51 -16.13 2.19
CA GLU A 100 -13.52 -15.39 1.43
C GLU A 100 -14.74 -16.27 1.13
N ASP A 101 -14.52 -17.51 0.64
CA ASP A 101 -15.59 -18.49 0.41
C ASP A 101 -16.42 -18.76 1.68
N LEU A 102 -15.75 -18.88 2.83
CA LEU A 102 -16.41 -19.09 4.12
C LEU A 102 -17.18 -17.85 4.59
N MET A 103 -16.73 -16.64 4.26
CA MET A 103 -17.46 -15.41 4.58
C MET A 103 -18.69 -15.24 3.68
N GLU A 104 -18.58 -15.56 2.40
CA GLU A 104 -19.71 -15.49 1.45
C GLU A 104 -20.76 -16.55 1.75
N ALA A 105 -20.35 -17.74 2.24
CA ALA A 105 -21.25 -18.81 2.64
C ALA A 105 -21.93 -18.59 4.02
N ARG A 106 -21.55 -17.56 4.78
CA ARG A 106 -22.14 -17.28 6.10
C ARG A 106 -23.48 -16.55 5.96
N GLU A 107 -24.56 -17.21 6.37
CA GLU A 107 -25.84 -16.54 6.55
C GLU A 107 -25.79 -15.52 7.71
N PRO A 108 -26.50 -14.38 7.61
CA PRO A 108 -26.58 -13.40 8.67
C PRO A 108 -27.06 -14.03 9.98
N LYS A 109 -26.32 -13.84 11.07
CA LYS A 109 -26.71 -14.34 12.39
C LYS A 109 -28.06 -13.73 12.77
N ALA A 110 -29.08 -14.58 12.91
CA ALA A 110 -30.41 -14.14 13.33
C ALA A 110 -30.33 -13.34 14.63
N PRO A 111 -31.14 -12.28 14.79
CA PRO A 111 -31.15 -11.49 16.01
C PRO A 111 -31.48 -12.39 17.20
N ALA A 112 -30.80 -12.15 18.33
CA ALA A 112 -31.00 -12.91 19.55
C ALA A 112 -32.50 -12.89 19.94
N PRO A 113 -33.07 -14.01 20.43
CA PRO A 113 -34.45 -14.01 20.91
C PRO A 113 -34.58 -12.98 22.03
N ALA A 114 -35.56 -12.08 21.90
CA ALA A 114 -35.89 -11.14 22.96
C ALA A 114 -36.17 -11.94 24.24
N GLU A 115 -35.32 -11.73 25.24
CA GLU A 115 -35.46 -12.29 26.58
C GLU A 115 -36.88 -12.01 27.06
N THR A 116 -37.67 -13.07 27.23
CA THR A 116 -39.03 -12.99 27.71
C THR A 116 -38.98 -12.44 29.14
N ALA A 117 -39.27 -11.14 29.27
CA ALA A 117 -39.52 -10.50 30.55
C ALA A 117 -40.63 -11.28 31.28
N LYS A 118 -40.24 -12.07 32.29
CA LYS A 118 -41.19 -12.70 33.21
C LYS A 118 -41.89 -11.58 34.02
N PRO A 119 -43.23 -11.50 34.01
CA PRO A 119 -43.93 -10.59 34.90
C PRO A 119 -43.89 -11.14 36.34
N LYS A 120 -43.83 -10.21 37.29
CA LYS A 120 -43.81 -10.41 38.75
C LYS A 120 -45.20 -10.68 39.30
#